data_AF-G2MRZ8-F1
#
_entry.id   AF-G2MRZ8-F1
#
_cell.length_a   1.000
_cell.length_b   1.000
_cell.length_c   1.000
_cell.angle_alpha   90.00
_cell.angle_beta   90.00
_cell.angle_gamma   90.00
#
_symmetry.space_group_name_H-M   'P 1'
#
loop_
_entity.id
_entity.type
_entity.pdbx_description
1 polymer ?
#
loop_
_entity_poly.entity_id
_entity_poly.type
_entity_poly.pdbx_seq_one_letter_code
_entity_poly.pdbx_strand_id
1 'polypeptide(L)' 'MRKVNFYEYINKTKSEKELIYKNIPNEKTIRKRLRDSSEEEILLKLDKMRFERLIKEGVIEIIGPRRYKINVERYK' A
#
# COMPACT_ATOMS: atom_id res chain seq x y z
N MET A 1 -0.50 7.56 36.57
CA MET A 1 0.17 7.51 35.25
C MET A 1 1.64 7.21 35.45
N ARG A 2 2.18 6.14 34.85
CA ARG A 2 3.63 5.90 34.85
C ARG A 2 4.29 6.94 33.95
N LYS A 3 5.31 7.65 34.44
CA LYS A 3 6.15 8.54 33.61
C LYS A 3 6.99 7.65 32.70
N VAL A 4 6.75 7.71 31.40
CA VAL A 4 7.54 6.97 30.41
C VAL A 4 8.59 7.93 29.86
N ASN A 5 9.86 7.52 29.88
CA ASN A 5 10.93 8.28 29.24
C ASN A 5 10.75 8.22 27.72
N PHE A 6 10.44 9.38 27.13
CA PHE A 6 10.10 9.51 25.70
C PHE A 6 11.22 8.98 24.79
N TYR A 7 12.48 9.24 25.14
CA TYR A 7 13.62 8.80 24.33
C TYR A 7 13.79 7.27 24.37
N GLU A 8 13.59 6.67 25.54
CA GLU A 8 13.65 5.22 25.72
C GLU A 8 12.52 4.52 24.96
N TYR A 9 11.32 5.09 25.00
CA TYR A 9 10.16 4.61 24.24
C TYR A 9 10.39 4.67 22.72
N ILE A 10 10.94 5.78 22.21
CA ILE A 10 11.24 5.92 20.78
C ILE A 10 12.32 4.94 20.34
N ASN A 11 13.38 4.77 21.13
CA ASN A 11 14.47 3.86 20.78
C ASN A 11 14.00 2.40 20.73
N LYS A 12 13.16 2.00 21.70
CA LYS A 12 12.55 0.67 21.72
C LYS A 12 11.67 0.43 20.49
N THR A 13 10.76 1.36 20.20
CA THR A 13 9.84 1.24 19.05
C THR A 13 10.56 1.31 17.69
N LYS A 14 11.68 2.05 17.57
CA LYS A 14 12.50 2.03 16.35
C LYS A 14 13.12 0.65 16.11
N SER A 15 13.71 0.04 17.13
CA SER A 15 14.33 -1.29 17.02
C SER A 15 13.33 -2.39 16.68
N GLU A 16 12.13 -2.35 17.28
CA GLU A 16 11.04 -3.28 17.02
C GLU A 16 10.54 -3.15 15.57
N LYS A 17 10.41 -1.91 15.07
CA LYS A 17 10.04 -1.67 13.66
C LYS A 17 11.10 -2.18 12.70
N GLU A 18 12.38 -1.92 12.94
CA GLU A 18 13.47 -2.43 12.11
C GLU A 18 13.49 -3.96 12.04
N LEU A 19 13.23 -4.64 13.17
CA LEU A 19 13.10 -6.10 13.22
C LEU A 19 11.93 -6.60 12.37
N ILE A 20 10.78 -5.93 12.45
CA ILE A 20 9.62 -6.25 11.61
C ILE A 20 9.96 -6.08 10.13
N TYR A 21 10.61 -4.98 9.75
CA TYR A 21 10.97 -4.71 8.35
C TYR A 21 12.04 -5.67 7.80
N LYS A 22 12.99 -6.13 8.64
CA LYS A 22 13.98 -7.15 8.25
C LYS A 22 13.36 -8.52 8.02
N ASN A 23 12.32 -8.87 8.78
CA ASN A 23 11.69 -10.18 8.74
C ASN A 23 10.53 -10.27 7.74
N ILE A 24 10.13 -9.17 7.10
CA ILE A 24 9.22 -9.22 5.96
C ILE A 24 10.02 -9.79 4.78
N PRO A 25 9.69 -10.99 4.26
CA PRO A 25 10.34 -11.51 3.08
C PRO A 25 10.12 -10.52 1.93
N ASN A 26 11.17 -9.79 1.60
CA ASN A 26 11.24 -8.94 0.41
C ASN A 26 11.42 -9.86 -0.81
N GLU A 27 10.48 -10.79 -1.05
CA GLU A 27 10.29 -11.37 -2.37
C GLU A 27 9.62 -10.32 -3.26
N LYS A 28 10.29 -9.18 -3.42
CA LYS A 28 10.03 -8.34 -4.58
C LYS A 28 10.49 -9.18 -5.75
N THR A 29 9.55 -9.72 -6.50
CA THR A 29 9.79 -10.10 -7.89
C THR A 29 10.17 -8.82 -8.64
N ILE A 30 11.45 -8.44 -8.48
CA ILE A 30 12.04 -7.32 -9.21
C ILE A 30 11.81 -7.65 -10.68
N ARG A 31 11.09 -6.76 -11.37
CA ARG A 31 10.76 -6.96 -12.78
C ARG A 31 12.06 -7.21 -13.54
N LYS A 32 12.10 -8.23 -14.39
CA LYS A 32 13.30 -8.62 -15.15
C LYS A 32 13.82 -7.52 -16.08
N ARG A 33 12.98 -6.51 -16.40
CA ARG A 33 13.32 -5.36 -17.25
C ARG A 33 12.69 -4.08 -16.68
N LEU A 34 13.40 -2.97 -16.80
CA LEU A 34 12.85 -1.63 -16.59
C LEU A 34 11.80 -1.33 -17.67
N ARG A 35 10.69 -0.69 -17.29
CA ARG A 35 9.69 -0.25 -18.27
C ARG A 35 10.19 0.99 -18.98
N ASP A 36 9.88 1.09 -20.26
CA ASP A 36 10.07 2.34 -20.99
C ASP A 36 9.02 3.36 -20.53
N SER A 37 9.33 4.66 -20.57
CA SER A 37 8.47 5.71 -20.01
C SER A 37 7.06 5.76 -20.62
N SER A 38 6.94 5.40 -21.91
CA SER A 38 5.67 5.25 -22.62
C SER A 38 4.83 4.08 -22.10
N GLU A 39 5.46 2.94 -21.81
CA GLU A 39 4.77 1.78 -21.22
C GLU A 39 4.25 2.11 -19.82
N GLU A 40 5.04 2.84 -19.04
CA GLU A 40 4.64 3.25 -17.69
C GLU A 40 3.42 4.19 -17.72
N GLU A 41 3.39 5.16 -18.63
CA GLU A 41 2.25 6.05 -18.80
C GLU A 41 0.98 5.30 -19.22
N ILE A 42 1.09 4.35 -20.15
CA ILE A 42 -0.03 3.51 -20.58
C ILE A 42 -0.57 2.69 -19.42
N LEU A 43 0.30 2.10 -18.60
CA LEU A 43 -0.10 1.26 -17.48
C LEU A 43 -0.76 2.07 -16.37
N LEU A 44 -0.27 3.28 -16.10
CA LEU A 44 -0.94 4.20 -15.17
C LEU A 44 -2.34 4.59 -15.64
N LYS A 45 -2.52 4.83 -16.95
CA LYS A 45 -3.86 5.09 -17.53
C LYS A 45 -4.78 3.90 -17.37
N LEU A 46 -4.29 2.69 -17.67
CA LEU A 46 -5.07 1.46 -17.53
C LEU A 46 -5.47 1.20 -16.06
N ASP A 47 -4.54 1.39 -15.13
CA ASP A 47 -4.82 1.21 -13.70
C ASP A 47 -5.85 2.23 -13.20
N LYS A 48 -5.75 3.50 -13.63
CA LYS A 48 -6.76 4.52 -13.35
C LYS A 48 -8.14 4.11 -13.88
N MET A 49 -8.23 3.67 -15.14
CA MET A 49 -9.50 3.24 -15.73
C MET A 49 -10.11 2.04 -15.01
N ARG A 50 -9.28 1.05 -14.64
CA ARG A 50 -9.74 -0.11 -13.85
C ARG A 50 -10.27 0.33 -12.49
N PHE A 51 -9.55 1.22 -11.81
CA PHE A 51 -9.95 1.71 -10.49
C PHE A 51 -11.29 2.46 -10.55
N GLU A 52 -11.46 3.35 -11.51
CA GLU A 52 -12.72 4.07 -11.74
C GLU A 52 -13.88 3.11 -12.06
N ARG A 53 -13.63 2.08 -12.87
CA ARG A 53 -14.61 1.03 -13.16
C ARG A 53 -15.03 0.29 -11.89
N LEU A 54 -14.10 -0.12 -11.03
CA LEU A 54 -14.40 -0.83 -9.79
C LEU A 54 -15.16 0.04 -8.77
N ILE A 55 -14.93 1.35 -8.77
CA ILE A 55 -15.75 2.30 -8.00
C ILE A 55 -17.19 2.30 -8.55
N LYS A 56 -17.37 2.41 -9.88
CA LYS A 56 -18.70 2.38 -10.51
C LYS A 56 -19.46 1.08 -10.26
N GLU A 57 -18.75 -0.04 -10.29
CA GLU A 57 -19.31 -1.38 -10.01
C GLU A 57 -19.61 -1.59 -8.50
N GLY A 58 -19.22 -0.64 -7.64
CA GLY A 58 -19.45 -0.73 -6.19
C GLY A 58 -18.59 -1.79 -5.51
N VAL A 59 -17.52 -2.24 -6.17
CA VAL A 59 -16.46 -3.07 -5.58
C VAL A 59 -15.62 -2.22 -4.63
N ILE A 60 -15.33 -0.98 -5.02
CA ILE A 60 -14.56 -0.03 -4.23
C ILE A 60 -15.47 1.09 -3.73
N GLU A 61 -15.47 1.31 -2.42
CA GLU A 61 -16.17 2.41 -1.77
C GLU A 61 -15.19 3.50 -1.33
N ILE A 62 -15.53 4.76 -1.58
CA ILE A 62 -14.73 5.92 -1.17
C ILE A 62 -15.14 6.32 0.26
N ILE A 63 -14.27 6.11 1.24
CA ILE A 63 -14.50 6.51 2.65
C ILE A 63 -13.97 7.93 2.92
N GLY A 64 -13.03 8.41 2.10
CA GLY A 64 -12.45 9.74 2.25
C GLY A 64 -11.47 10.10 1.13
N PRO A 65 -10.77 11.25 1.24
CA PRO A 65 -10.02 11.85 0.12
C PRO A 65 -8.93 10.95 -0.48
N ARG A 66 -8.39 10.03 0.33
CA ARG A 66 -7.39 9.02 -0.05
C ARG A 66 -7.67 7.67 0.61
N ARG A 67 -8.92 7.42 1.01
CA ARG A 67 -9.32 6.23 1.75
C ARG A 67 -10.38 5.48 0.96
N TYR A 68 -10.07 4.23 0.65
CA TYR A 68 -10.91 3.35 -0.16
C TYR A 68 -11.10 2.03 0.57
N LYS A 69 -12.31 1.47 0.51
CA LYS A 69 -12.64 0.13 1.01
C LYS A 69 -12.88 -0.79 -0.16
N ILE A 70 -12.34 -1.99 -0.12
CA ILE A 70 -12.62 -3.04 -1.11
C ILE A 70 -13.67 -3.97 -0.50
N ASN A 71 -14.78 -4.16 -1.21
CA ASN A 71 -15.80 -5.15 -0.90
C ASN A 71 -15.47 -6.45 -1.61
N VAL A 72 -14.84 -7.38 -0.89
CA VAL A 72 -14.32 -8.65 -1.43
C VAL A 72 -15.42 -9.52 -2.05
N GLU A 73 -16.63 -9.45 -1.53
CA GLU A 73 -17.79 -10.22 -2.04
C GLU A 73 -18.20 -9.84 -3.48
N ARG A 74 -17.91 -8.60 -3.89
CA ARG A 74 -18.23 -8.08 -5.22
C ARG A 74 -17.05 -8.21 -6.19
N TYR A 75 -15.88 -8.60 -5.70
CA TYR A 75 -14.70 -8.80 -6.53
C TYR A 75 -14.66 -10.26 -7.00
N LYS A 76 -15.27 -10.52 -8.17
CA LYS A 76 -15.24 -11.82 -8.85
C LYS A 76 -14.37 -11.76 -10.09
#